data_AF-A0A2S9YHP7-F1
#
_entry.id   AF-A0A2S9YHP7-F1
#
_cell.length_a   1.000
_cell.length_b   1.000
_cell.length_c   1.000
_cell.angle_alpha   90.00
_cell.angle_beta   90.00
_cell.angle_gamma   90.00
#
_symmetry.space_group_name_H-M   'P 1'
#
loop_
_entity.id
_entity.type
_entity.pdbx_description
1 polymer ?
#
loop_
_entity_poly.entity_id
_entity_poly.type
_entity_poly.pdbx_seq_one_letter_code
_entity_poly.pdbx_strand_id
1 'polypeptide(L)'
;MTSVFVCVGLSALCFSSAPPQVAHATPTESLQNPLTLDFMCSGCHEYENNALAIDLPPHAPAAYFGTLMANAARDPVFWAGVALASDDYPGETEDCVRCHSPRAFLEGRGDAIAVDELLPPDLDSVSCEVCHRAIDDGETPPGNARYVLDDVLVDGQPPRRGPWDYSDPNGPELPPHPIIQDLDFLPSSRMCGTCHDVSTGRGRVDDQGASMGVPFNEQRTYSEWLGSAYAQPGDDARTCQDCHMATVEVPAAGCLEYENLSHHDDGSARRHLILGANKQALQVIADNSPGAKANAIDVAISLYDDFLATAATLDVEFPAAVDLAVGVDALAVRVTNETGHKLPSGYSEGRVMWLEVTASYAGELVWSSGLWDGESIESDDQLRTYEGVAERWSDGTRNHLLLNDHWVLDTRIPAKGAVQNLETDPVGDRYTLLPDDTWPNYDDHSYSFAPASVVDVTPDDASDDELELSVRLLYLINTPSYLDQLRDDNDVNDAGQAVHDMYMDDGGPQPVVLGAATVTVPLTGLEQPEPGDGDGDPGDGDGDGDPGDGDSGDSEGGSDSGATTDATSTDSAGGSEEGSGCSCSTRDSGPPLSVGLLSLVLLGLRRRRSRG
;
A
#
# COMPACT_ATOMS: atom_id res chain seq x y z
N MET A 1 68.64 -46.39 -23.20
CA MET A 1 67.96 -46.21 -21.90
C MET A 1 68.56 -44.99 -21.23
N THR A 2 67.95 -43.82 -21.40
CA THR A 2 68.24 -42.65 -20.58
C THR A 2 67.03 -41.72 -20.64
N SER A 3 66.41 -41.51 -19.49
CA SER A 3 65.07 -40.98 -19.30
C SER A 3 64.93 -39.49 -19.63
N VAL A 4 63.80 -39.15 -20.25
CA VAL A 4 63.26 -37.80 -20.34
C VAL A 4 62.56 -37.49 -19.02
N PHE A 5 63.05 -36.49 -18.29
CA PHE A 5 62.38 -35.93 -17.11
C PHE A 5 61.35 -34.89 -17.58
N VAL A 6 60.06 -35.20 -17.42
CA VAL A 6 58.98 -34.23 -17.55
C VAL A 6 58.80 -33.58 -16.17
N CYS A 7 59.16 -32.30 -16.06
CA CYS A 7 58.77 -31.49 -14.91
C CYS A 7 57.30 -31.09 -15.09
N VAL A 8 56.42 -31.74 -14.33
CA VAL A 8 55.06 -31.25 -14.10
C VAL A 8 55.17 -30.11 -13.09
N GLY A 9 55.09 -28.87 -13.57
CA GLY A 9 54.91 -27.72 -12.69
C GLY A 9 53.50 -27.77 -12.11
N LEU A 10 53.39 -28.05 -10.81
CA LEU A 10 52.19 -27.71 -10.05
C LEU A 10 52.08 -26.19 -10.05
N SER A 11 51.25 -25.63 -10.92
CA SER A 11 50.71 -24.28 -10.74
C SER A 11 49.80 -24.34 -9.52
N ALA A 12 50.35 -24.02 -8.35
CA ALA A 12 49.52 -23.65 -7.21
C ALA A 12 48.73 -22.40 -7.64
N LEU A 13 47.44 -22.58 -7.91
CA LEU A 13 46.50 -21.48 -7.87
C LEU A 13 46.52 -20.95 -6.44
N CYS A 14 47.36 -19.95 -6.20
CA CYS A 14 47.16 -19.03 -5.09
C CYS A 14 45.81 -18.36 -5.36
N PHE A 15 44.74 -18.90 -4.78
CA PHE A 15 43.58 -18.10 -4.44
C PHE A 15 44.11 -17.04 -3.47
N SER A 16 44.44 -15.88 -4.02
CA SER A 16 44.60 -14.68 -3.22
C SER A 16 43.17 -14.39 -2.73
N SER A 17 42.84 -14.82 -1.52
CA SER A 17 41.67 -14.29 -0.83
C SER A 17 41.89 -12.78 -0.77
N ALA A 18 41.14 -12.04 -1.57
CA ALA A 18 41.05 -10.61 -1.39
C ALA A 18 40.73 -10.35 0.10
N PRO A 19 41.26 -9.28 0.71
CA PRO A 19 40.79 -8.91 2.04
C PRO A 19 39.25 -8.82 1.98
N PRO A 20 38.53 -9.21 3.03
CA PRO A 20 37.10 -8.96 3.08
C PRO A 20 36.83 -7.48 2.82
N GLN A 21 35.99 -7.18 1.83
CA GLN A 21 35.66 -5.82 1.39
C GLN A 21 34.21 -5.52 1.75
N VAL A 22 33.89 -4.25 1.95
CA VAL A 22 32.51 -3.76 1.87
C VAL A 22 31.97 -4.03 0.46
N ALA A 23 30.68 -4.31 0.32
CA ALA A 23 30.06 -4.58 -0.97
C ALA A 23 29.06 -3.48 -1.32
N HIS A 24 29.27 -2.78 -2.43
CA HIS A 24 28.34 -1.75 -2.91
C HIS A 24 27.27 -2.39 -3.78
N ALA A 25 26.04 -1.87 -3.71
CA ALA A 25 24.93 -2.25 -4.58
C ALA A 25 25.13 -1.73 -6.01
N THR A 26 26.08 -2.33 -6.72
CA THR A 26 26.42 -1.99 -8.11
C THR A 26 26.42 -3.25 -8.96
N PRO A 27 26.08 -3.16 -10.27
CA PRO A 27 26.10 -4.31 -11.16
C PRO A 27 27.48 -5.00 -11.28
N THR A 28 28.55 -4.30 -10.87
CA THR A 28 29.94 -4.75 -10.99
C THR A 28 30.49 -5.41 -9.73
N GLU A 29 29.77 -5.37 -8.61
CA GLU A 29 30.22 -5.92 -7.33
C GLU A 29 29.28 -7.04 -6.85
N SER A 30 29.86 -8.12 -6.33
CA SER A 30 29.12 -9.26 -5.81
C SER A 30 29.44 -9.48 -4.34
N LEU A 31 28.42 -9.82 -3.56
CA LEU A 31 28.58 -10.18 -2.16
C LEU A 31 29.37 -11.50 -2.03
N GLN A 32 30.44 -11.53 -1.24
CA GLN A 32 31.21 -12.76 -0.98
C GLN A 32 30.49 -13.67 0.01
N ASN A 33 29.75 -13.10 0.97
CA ASN A 33 28.93 -13.86 1.92
C ASN A 33 27.45 -13.55 1.69
N PRO A 34 26.71 -14.44 0.99
CA PRO A 34 25.31 -14.23 0.64
C PRO A 34 24.43 -13.83 1.82
N LEU A 35 23.35 -13.11 1.53
CA LEU A 35 22.36 -12.74 2.55
C LEU A 35 21.77 -14.00 3.18
N THR A 36 21.74 -14.05 4.51
CA THR A 36 21.08 -15.13 5.24
C THR A 36 19.58 -15.15 4.91
N LEU A 37 18.97 -16.34 4.94
CA LEU A 37 17.54 -16.51 4.73
C LEU A 37 16.77 -16.05 5.97
N ASP A 38 15.66 -15.32 5.78
CA ASP A 38 14.94 -14.66 6.89
C ASP A 38 14.41 -15.66 7.94
N PHE A 39 14.08 -16.89 7.53
CA PHE A 39 13.65 -17.93 8.48
C PHE A 39 14.71 -18.28 9.53
N MET A 40 16.00 -18.04 9.24
CA MET A 40 17.08 -18.25 10.21
C MET A 40 17.02 -17.20 11.32
N CYS A 41 16.58 -15.98 11.00
CA CYS A 41 16.36 -14.89 11.96
C CYS A 41 15.12 -15.18 12.82
N SER A 42 14.04 -15.69 12.21
CA SER A 42 12.80 -16.06 12.90
C SER A 42 13.01 -17.01 14.09
N GLY A 43 14.06 -17.84 14.08
CA GLY A 43 14.37 -18.74 15.20
C GLY A 43 14.55 -18.01 16.55
N CYS A 44 14.95 -16.74 16.52
CA CYS A 44 15.06 -15.87 17.70
C CYS A 44 14.10 -14.67 17.63
N HIS A 45 13.84 -14.12 16.45
CA HIS A 45 13.17 -12.83 16.28
C HIS A 45 11.65 -12.93 16.03
N GLU A 46 11.08 -14.13 16.15
CA GLU A 46 9.65 -14.39 16.03
C GLU A 46 9.09 -14.87 17.37
N TYR A 47 8.31 -14.01 18.02
CA TYR A 47 7.70 -14.27 19.33
C TYR A 47 6.44 -13.42 19.55
N GLU A 48 5.57 -13.85 20.45
CA GLU A 48 4.37 -13.10 20.85
C GLU A 48 4.77 -11.92 21.75
N ASN A 49 3.89 -10.93 21.91
CA ASN A 49 4.15 -9.88 22.89
C ASN A 49 4.14 -10.46 24.32
N ASN A 50 5.15 -10.10 25.12
CA ASN A 50 5.12 -10.36 26.56
C ASN A 50 3.89 -9.76 27.27
N ALA A 51 3.63 -10.21 28.49
CA ALA A 51 2.43 -9.84 29.26
C ALA A 51 2.28 -8.33 29.55
N LEU A 52 3.35 -7.53 29.47
CA LEU A 52 3.29 -6.07 29.64
C LEU A 52 2.81 -5.35 28.37
N ALA A 53 2.86 -6.01 27.22
CA ALA A 53 2.52 -5.46 25.90
C ALA A 53 1.44 -6.27 25.17
N ILE A 54 0.64 -7.09 25.89
CA ILE A 54 -0.36 -7.96 25.27
C ILE A 54 -1.40 -7.20 24.43
N ASP A 55 -1.74 -5.98 24.85
CA ASP A 55 -2.69 -5.10 24.17
C ASP A 55 -2.03 -4.09 23.22
N LEU A 56 -0.71 -4.17 23.02
CA LEU A 56 0.04 -3.28 22.13
C LEU A 56 0.26 -3.94 20.76
N PRO A 57 0.52 -3.15 19.71
CA PRO A 57 0.96 -3.71 18.43
C PRO A 57 2.20 -4.60 18.58
N PRO A 58 2.37 -5.64 17.73
CA PRO A 58 3.49 -6.55 17.83
C PRO A 58 4.83 -5.82 17.83
N HIS A 59 5.72 -6.25 18.72
CA HIS A 59 7.05 -5.68 18.82
C HIS A 59 8.19 -6.64 18.49
N ALA A 60 7.89 -7.91 18.23
CA ALA A 60 8.85 -8.85 17.68
C ALA A 60 9.31 -8.38 16.29
N PRO A 61 10.61 -8.44 15.95
CA PRO A 61 11.09 -8.03 14.63
C PRO A 61 10.40 -8.76 13.47
N ALA A 62 9.94 -10.01 13.66
CA ALA A 62 9.19 -10.76 12.65
C ALA A 62 7.84 -10.13 12.25
N ALA A 63 7.32 -9.14 13.00
CA ALA A 63 6.18 -8.32 12.53
C ALA A 63 6.46 -7.66 11.17
N TYR A 64 7.75 -7.52 10.81
CA TYR A 64 8.25 -7.11 9.50
C TYR A 64 7.63 -7.86 8.32
N PHE A 65 7.30 -9.14 8.48
CA PHE A 65 6.76 -9.93 7.36
C PHE A 65 5.38 -9.48 6.89
N GLY A 66 4.68 -8.66 7.67
CA GLY A 66 3.40 -8.04 7.28
C GLY A 66 3.56 -6.76 6.45
N THR A 67 4.78 -6.27 6.25
CA THR A 67 5.02 -4.99 5.59
C THR A 67 5.15 -5.12 4.08
N LEU A 68 4.96 -4.02 3.35
CA LEU A 68 5.28 -3.99 1.92
C LEU A 68 6.77 -4.17 1.66
N MET A 69 7.67 -3.82 2.58
CA MET A 69 9.10 -4.05 2.37
C MET A 69 9.45 -5.55 2.31
N ALA A 70 8.83 -6.37 3.17
CA ALA A 70 8.98 -7.83 3.14
C ALA A 70 8.24 -8.51 1.98
N ASN A 71 7.40 -7.76 1.26
CA ASN A 71 6.58 -8.24 0.15
C ASN A 71 6.80 -7.45 -1.14
N ALA A 72 7.85 -6.62 -1.23
CA ALA A 72 8.06 -5.70 -2.34
C ALA A 72 8.28 -6.41 -3.68
N ALA A 73 8.89 -7.60 -3.67
CA ALA A 73 9.05 -8.46 -4.84
C ALA A 73 7.82 -9.33 -5.13
N ARG A 74 6.81 -9.34 -4.26
CA ARG A 74 5.51 -10.00 -4.47
C ARG A 74 4.45 -9.06 -5.00
N ASP A 75 4.69 -7.76 -4.98
CA ASP A 75 3.73 -6.76 -5.42
C ASP A 75 3.46 -6.90 -6.94
N PRO A 76 2.23 -7.24 -7.35
CA PRO A 76 1.91 -7.39 -8.77
C PRO A 76 1.89 -6.06 -9.53
N VAL A 77 1.64 -4.92 -8.85
CA VAL A 77 1.71 -3.60 -9.48
C VAL A 77 3.14 -3.25 -9.82
N PHE A 78 4.08 -3.60 -8.94
CA PHE A 78 5.51 -3.45 -9.20
C PHE A 78 5.92 -4.20 -10.48
N TRP A 79 5.52 -5.46 -10.63
CA TRP A 79 5.89 -6.24 -11.83
C TRP A 79 5.23 -5.75 -13.12
N ALA A 80 3.99 -5.26 -13.05
CA ALA A 80 3.34 -4.61 -14.18
C ALA A 80 4.11 -3.33 -14.60
N GLY A 81 4.51 -2.51 -13.63
CA GLY A 81 5.33 -1.32 -13.88
C GLY A 81 6.73 -1.65 -14.42
N VAL A 82 7.37 -2.71 -13.92
CA VAL A 82 8.67 -3.19 -14.44
C VAL A 82 8.54 -3.69 -15.87
N ALA A 83 7.47 -4.42 -16.21
CA ALA A 83 7.22 -4.87 -17.56
C ALA A 83 7.08 -3.69 -18.53
N LEU A 84 6.29 -2.67 -18.16
CA LEU A 84 6.15 -1.44 -18.95
C LEU A 84 7.48 -0.70 -19.11
N ALA A 85 8.20 -0.49 -18.00
CA ALA A 85 9.50 0.15 -17.99
C ALA A 85 10.55 -0.59 -18.85
N SER A 86 10.44 -1.92 -18.94
CA SER A 86 11.34 -2.74 -19.77
C SER A 86 11.13 -2.51 -21.27
N ASP A 87 9.91 -2.16 -21.70
CA ASP A 87 9.64 -1.76 -23.09
C ASP A 87 10.12 -0.33 -23.37
N ASP A 88 9.88 0.58 -22.42
CA ASP A 88 10.27 1.99 -22.52
C ASP A 88 11.79 2.16 -22.67
N TYR A 89 12.55 1.48 -21.81
CA TYR A 89 14.00 1.58 -21.79
C TYR A 89 14.67 0.28 -21.30
N PRO A 90 14.88 -0.69 -22.21
CA PRO A 90 15.50 -1.96 -21.87
C PRO A 90 16.86 -1.77 -21.16
N GLY A 91 16.99 -2.34 -19.96
CA GLY A 91 18.23 -2.34 -19.18
C GLY A 91 18.33 -1.28 -18.07
N GLU A 92 17.33 -0.40 -17.90
CA GLU A 92 17.23 0.48 -16.72
C GLU A 92 16.32 -0.09 -15.61
N THR A 93 15.70 -1.27 -15.83
CA THR A 93 14.86 -1.95 -14.84
C THR A 93 15.65 -2.60 -13.69
N GLU A 94 16.97 -2.72 -13.82
CA GLU A 94 17.83 -3.28 -12.78
C GLU A 94 17.75 -2.47 -11.46
N ASP A 95 17.59 -1.15 -11.58
CA ASP A 95 17.40 -0.25 -10.44
C ASP A 95 16.12 -0.58 -9.66
N CYS A 96 15.06 -1.04 -10.34
CA CYS A 96 13.79 -1.45 -9.74
C CYS A 96 14.00 -2.70 -8.87
N VAL A 97 14.68 -3.72 -9.41
CA VAL A 97 14.97 -4.97 -8.69
C VAL A 97 15.97 -4.71 -7.55
N ARG A 98 16.93 -3.79 -7.70
CA ARG A 98 17.84 -3.39 -6.62
C ARG A 98 17.10 -2.90 -5.38
N CYS A 99 16.00 -2.17 -5.55
CA CYS A 99 15.14 -1.71 -4.46
C CYS A 99 14.21 -2.81 -3.92
N HIS A 100 13.50 -3.52 -4.80
CA HIS A 100 12.37 -4.39 -4.43
C HIS A 100 12.76 -5.85 -4.13
N SER A 101 13.85 -6.34 -4.73
CA SER A 101 14.46 -7.65 -4.42
C SER A 101 15.99 -7.55 -4.34
N PRO A 102 16.54 -6.92 -3.30
CA PRO A 102 17.99 -6.78 -3.11
C PRO A 102 18.78 -8.09 -3.23
N ARG A 103 18.23 -9.23 -2.77
CA ARG A 103 18.88 -10.54 -2.94
C ARG A 103 19.02 -10.91 -4.40
N ALA A 104 17.95 -10.79 -5.20
CA ALA A 104 18.00 -11.10 -6.63
C ALA A 104 19.07 -10.25 -7.31
N PHE A 105 19.07 -8.94 -7.06
CA PHE A 105 20.07 -8.02 -7.59
C PHE A 105 21.50 -8.44 -7.22
N LEU A 106 21.79 -8.63 -5.92
CA LEU A 106 23.13 -8.98 -5.42
C LEU A 106 23.64 -10.34 -5.91
N GLU A 107 22.72 -11.25 -6.27
CA GLU A 107 23.03 -12.58 -6.79
C GLU A 107 22.96 -12.66 -8.33
N GLY A 108 22.91 -11.51 -9.01
CA GLY A 108 23.03 -11.40 -10.47
C GLY A 108 21.75 -11.69 -11.24
N ARG A 109 20.58 -11.47 -10.62
CA ARG A 109 19.24 -11.55 -11.21
C ARG A 109 18.54 -10.19 -11.20
N GLY A 110 19.31 -9.12 -11.27
CA GLY A 110 18.79 -7.75 -11.28
C GLY A 110 18.01 -7.39 -12.54
N ASP A 111 18.23 -8.11 -13.65
CA ASP A 111 17.56 -7.91 -14.93
C ASP A 111 16.17 -8.55 -15.03
N ALA A 112 15.65 -9.11 -13.92
CA ALA A 112 14.35 -9.73 -13.89
C ALA A 112 13.24 -8.73 -14.26
N ILE A 113 12.34 -9.14 -15.16
CA ILE A 113 11.18 -8.33 -15.59
C ILE A 113 9.83 -8.95 -15.21
N ALA A 114 9.85 -10.12 -14.60
CA ALA A 114 8.68 -10.81 -14.08
C ALA A 114 9.00 -11.59 -12.80
N VAL A 115 7.98 -11.81 -11.98
CA VAL A 115 8.10 -12.50 -10.69
C VAL A 115 8.58 -13.96 -10.83
N ASP A 116 8.26 -14.63 -11.94
CA ASP A 116 8.62 -16.02 -12.19
C ASP A 116 10.09 -16.22 -12.62
N GLU A 117 10.80 -15.13 -12.91
CA GLU A 117 12.24 -15.10 -13.13
C GLU A 117 13.04 -15.11 -11.81
N LEU A 118 12.36 -14.87 -10.68
CA LEU A 118 12.95 -14.88 -9.35
C LEU A 118 13.04 -16.30 -8.75
N LEU A 119 14.03 -16.50 -7.86
CA LEU A 119 14.10 -17.68 -7.02
C LEU A 119 13.26 -17.49 -5.75
N PRO A 120 12.77 -18.57 -5.09
CA PRO A 120 11.94 -18.42 -3.89
C PRO A 120 12.54 -17.53 -2.78
N PRO A 121 13.86 -17.56 -2.48
CA PRO A 121 14.48 -16.63 -1.52
C PRO A 121 14.50 -15.15 -1.92
N ASP A 122 14.35 -14.84 -3.21
CA ASP A 122 14.31 -13.45 -3.70
C ASP A 122 12.97 -12.79 -3.36
N LEU A 123 11.94 -13.59 -3.18
CA LEU A 123 10.63 -13.13 -2.76
C LEU A 123 10.66 -12.63 -1.30
N ASP A 124 11.66 -13.00 -0.47
CA ASP A 124 11.86 -12.37 0.85
C ASP A 124 12.11 -10.84 0.73
N SER A 125 12.26 -10.31 -0.49
CA SER A 125 12.24 -8.90 -0.83
C SER A 125 13.36 -8.15 -0.10
N VAL A 126 13.07 -7.03 0.57
CA VAL A 126 14.06 -6.34 1.40
C VAL A 126 14.26 -7.16 2.68
N SER A 127 15.24 -8.06 2.70
CA SER A 127 15.45 -8.98 3.82
C SER A 127 16.12 -8.32 5.04
N CYS A 128 16.10 -8.98 6.21
CA CYS A 128 16.64 -8.39 7.46
C CYS A 128 18.09 -7.91 7.30
N GLU A 129 18.90 -8.71 6.59
CA GLU A 129 20.33 -8.43 6.42
C GLU A 129 20.63 -7.26 5.48
N VAL A 130 19.69 -6.83 4.64
CA VAL A 130 19.88 -5.62 3.83
C VAL A 130 20.03 -4.42 4.76
N CYS A 131 19.17 -4.29 5.78
CA CYS A 131 19.26 -3.21 6.76
C CYS A 131 20.33 -3.47 7.82
N HIS A 132 20.36 -4.69 8.38
CA HIS A 132 21.24 -5.01 9.51
C HIS A 132 22.70 -5.25 9.12
N ARG A 133 23.05 -5.27 7.82
CA ARG A 133 24.45 -5.21 7.37
C ARG A 133 24.78 -3.89 6.69
N ALA A 134 23.81 -3.01 6.45
CA ALA A 134 24.07 -1.75 5.78
C ALA A 134 24.97 -0.84 6.61
N ILE A 135 25.87 -0.13 5.92
CA ILE A 135 26.83 0.82 6.49
C ILE A 135 26.83 2.13 5.71
N ASP A 136 27.25 3.19 6.39
CA ASP A 136 27.71 4.41 5.74
C ASP A 136 29.23 4.33 5.58
N ASP A 137 29.69 4.27 4.33
CA ASP A 137 31.11 4.32 3.97
C ASP A 137 31.66 5.75 3.95
N GLY A 138 30.79 6.77 4.10
CA GLY A 138 31.13 8.19 4.01
C GLY A 138 31.39 8.69 2.58
N GLU A 139 31.19 7.84 1.57
CA GLU A 139 31.47 8.13 0.16
C GLU A 139 30.22 7.99 -0.72
N THR A 140 29.41 6.96 -0.46
CA THR A 140 28.22 6.60 -1.24
C THR A 140 27.03 7.47 -0.81
N PRO A 141 26.50 8.33 -1.70
CA PRO A 141 25.35 9.17 -1.39
C PRO A 141 24.05 8.35 -1.30
N PRO A 142 23.06 8.78 -0.48
CA PRO A 142 21.74 8.15 -0.43
C PRO A 142 21.03 8.23 -1.80
N GLY A 143 19.99 7.42 -1.97
CA GLY A 143 19.15 7.37 -3.14
C GLY A 143 19.51 6.27 -4.16
N ASN A 144 18.50 5.93 -4.97
CA ASN A 144 18.52 4.87 -5.99
C ASN A 144 18.93 3.49 -5.45
N ALA A 145 18.71 3.17 -4.17
CA ALA A 145 19.15 1.93 -3.52
C ALA A 145 20.66 1.65 -3.65
N ARG A 146 21.48 2.69 -3.55
CA ARG A 146 22.95 2.58 -3.46
C ARG A 146 23.39 2.17 -2.04
N TYR A 147 22.86 1.06 -1.54
CA TYR A 147 23.26 0.53 -0.24
C TYR A 147 24.67 -0.05 -0.28
N VAL A 148 25.35 -0.01 0.85
CA VAL A 148 26.66 -0.62 1.06
C VAL A 148 26.53 -1.61 2.20
N LEU A 149 26.89 -2.87 1.96
CA LEU A 149 26.77 -3.95 2.93
C LEU A 149 28.13 -4.31 3.52
N ASP A 150 28.16 -4.46 4.84
CA ASP A 150 29.27 -5.03 5.57
C ASP A 150 29.38 -6.52 5.25
N ASP A 151 30.43 -6.88 4.51
CA ASP A 151 30.76 -8.24 4.13
C ASP A 151 32.04 -8.73 4.82
N VAL A 152 32.49 -8.00 5.84
CA VAL A 152 33.66 -8.35 6.64
C VAL A 152 33.30 -9.37 7.70
N LEU A 153 33.97 -10.51 7.68
CA LEU A 153 33.71 -11.58 8.64
C LEU A 153 34.20 -11.24 10.05
N VAL A 154 33.31 -11.40 11.03
CA VAL A 154 33.61 -11.46 12.45
C VAL A 154 33.23 -12.87 12.92
N ASP A 155 34.13 -13.59 13.57
CA ASP A 155 33.89 -14.98 14.02
C ASP A 155 33.27 -15.93 12.96
N GLY A 156 33.64 -15.72 11.69
CA GLY A 156 33.27 -16.60 10.58
C GLY A 156 31.97 -16.27 9.85
N GLN A 157 31.28 -15.17 10.19
CA GLN A 157 30.10 -14.68 9.46
C GLN A 157 30.03 -13.14 9.48
N PRO A 158 29.33 -12.47 8.54
CA PRO A 158 29.16 -11.01 8.59
C PRO A 158 28.46 -10.55 9.88
N PRO A 159 28.88 -9.45 10.52
CA PRO A 159 28.23 -8.94 11.72
C PRO A 159 26.86 -8.32 11.40
N ARG A 160 25.95 -8.36 12.38
CA ARG A 160 24.64 -7.67 12.29
C ARG A 160 24.66 -6.44 13.19
N ARG A 161 24.12 -5.34 12.70
CA ARG A 161 24.10 -4.03 13.34
C ARG A 161 22.81 -3.81 14.10
N GLY A 162 22.90 -3.17 15.25
CA GLY A 162 21.75 -2.87 16.09
C GLY A 162 22.08 -1.80 17.14
N PRO A 163 21.07 -1.28 17.84
CA PRO A 163 21.28 -0.22 18.84
C PRO A 163 21.94 -0.71 20.13
N TRP A 164 21.94 -2.03 20.36
CA TRP A 164 22.36 -2.61 21.64
C TRP A 164 23.85 -2.96 21.68
N ASP A 165 24.46 -2.66 22.83
CA ASP A 165 25.80 -3.11 23.18
C ASP A 165 25.73 -4.43 23.96
N TYR A 166 26.67 -5.33 23.70
CA TYR A 166 26.83 -6.62 24.37
C TYR A 166 28.23 -6.76 24.98
N SER A 167 28.92 -5.65 25.25
CA SER A 167 30.29 -5.64 25.76
C SER A 167 30.43 -5.90 27.28
N ASP A 168 29.36 -5.74 28.07
CA ASP A 168 29.38 -5.98 29.52
C ASP A 168 29.51 -7.49 29.81
N PRO A 169 30.58 -7.95 30.50
CA PRO A 169 30.72 -9.35 30.91
C PRO A 169 29.64 -9.86 31.86
N ASN A 170 28.89 -8.97 32.51
CA ASN A 170 27.72 -9.30 33.32
C ASN A 170 26.40 -8.94 32.61
N GLY A 171 26.47 -8.51 31.35
CA GLY A 171 25.33 -8.16 30.51
C GLY A 171 24.60 -9.40 29.98
N PRO A 172 23.66 -9.21 29.04
CA PRO A 172 22.93 -10.30 28.41
C PRO A 172 23.84 -11.33 27.76
N GLU A 173 23.33 -12.55 27.61
CA GLU A 173 23.99 -13.56 26.80
C GLU A 173 24.23 -13.03 25.38
N LEU A 174 25.38 -13.41 24.81
CA LEU A 174 25.75 -12.97 23.47
C LEU A 174 24.80 -13.57 22.43
N PRO A 175 24.33 -12.77 21.45
CA PRO A 175 23.56 -13.28 20.33
C PRO A 175 24.31 -14.41 19.61
N PRO A 176 23.61 -15.39 19.01
CA PRO A 176 24.22 -16.51 18.29
C PRO A 176 24.82 -16.10 16.92
N HIS A 177 25.18 -14.83 16.76
CA HIS A 177 25.86 -14.25 15.62
C HIS A 177 26.67 -13.02 16.08
N PRO A 178 27.72 -12.62 15.35
CA PRO A 178 28.46 -11.40 15.64
C PRO A 178 27.58 -10.17 15.54
N ILE A 179 27.83 -9.21 16.41
CA ILE A 179 27.12 -7.93 16.46
C ILE A 179 28.08 -6.76 16.38
N ILE A 180 27.59 -5.64 15.87
CA ILE A 180 28.22 -4.33 15.97
C ILE A 180 27.14 -3.35 16.47
N GLN A 181 27.43 -2.63 17.54
CA GLN A 181 26.56 -1.53 17.95
C GLN A 181 26.66 -0.39 16.94
N ASP A 182 25.53 0.05 16.42
CA ASP A 182 25.43 1.17 15.49
C ASP A 182 24.41 2.18 16.01
N LEU A 183 24.93 3.33 16.45
CA LEU A 183 24.14 4.45 16.98
C LEU A 183 24.07 5.63 16.02
N ASP A 184 24.72 5.53 14.86
CA ASP A 184 24.92 6.64 13.95
C ASP A 184 24.15 6.43 12.64
N PHE A 185 24.39 5.33 11.92
CA PHE A 185 23.82 5.14 10.59
C PHE A 185 22.48 4.40 10.62
N LEU A 186 22.42 3.22 11.26
CA LEU A 186 21.21 2.41 11.35
C LEU A 186 19.99 3.18 11.91
N PRO A 187 20.11 4.00 12.98
CA PRO A 187 18.98 4.78 13.50
C PRO A 187 18.75 6.12 12.76
N SER A 188 19.49 6.43 11.70
CA SER A 188 19.33 7.70 10.95
C SER A 188 18.33 7.60 9.80
N SER A 189 17.63 8.69 9.49
CA SER A 189 16.79 8.79 8.29
C SER A 189 17.56 8.55 6.99
N ARG A 190 18.88 8.80 6.97
CA ARG A 190 19.75 8.55 5.81
C ARG A 190 19.73 7.08 5.40
N MET A 191 19.58 6.15 6.35
CA MET A 191 19.42 4.72 6.05
C MET A 191 18.23 4.50 5.12
N CYS A 192 17.06 5.03 5.48
CA CYS A 192 15.84 4.94 4.68
C CYS A 192 15.97 5.69 3.34
N GLY A 193 16.66 6.84 3.36
CA GLY A 193 16.96 7.64 2.17
C GLY A 193 17.80 6.91 1.13
N THR A 194 18.45 5.80 1.47
CA THR A 194 19.13 4.94 0.49
C THR A 194 18.16 4.46 -0.59
N CYS A 195 16.93 4.09 -0.22
CA CYS A 195 15.91 3.61 -1.17
C CYS A 195 14.82 4.67 -1.44
N HIS A 196 14.48 5.51 -0.47
CA HIS A 196 13.37 6.47 -0.55
C HIS A 196 13.77 7.85 -1.12
N ASP A 197 14.64 7.84 -2.12
CA ASP A 197 15.07 9.02 -2.89
C ASP A 197 15.49 8.53 -4.29
N VAL A 198 14.61 8.65 -5.28
CA VAL A 198 14.72 7.95 -6.56
C VAL A 198 14.78 8.95 -7.71
N SER A 199 15.85 8.90 -8.49
CA SER A 199 15.97 9.64 -9.75
C SER A 199 15.99 8.69 -10.93
N THR A 200 15.42 9.08 -12.07
CA THR A 200 15.58 8.32 -13.32
C THR A 200 16.79 8.84 -14.11
N GLY A 201 17.23 8.09 -15.13
CA GLY A 201 18.31 8.51 -16.03
C GLY A 201 17.97 9.73 -16.91
N ARG A 202 16.70 10.16 -16.92
CA ARG A 202 16.21 11.30 -17.69
C ARG A 202 16.67 12.61 -17.06
N GLY A 203 16.97 13.60 -17.89
CA GLY A 203 17.24 14.96 -17.41
C GLY A 203 15.92 15.72 -17.24
N ARG A 204 15.70 16.33 -16.08
CA ARG A 204 14.51 17.16 -15.85
C ARG A 204 14.49 18.36 -16.80
N VAL A 205 13.32 18.66 -17.35
CA VAL A 205 13.08 19.85 -18.16
C VAL A 205 12.03 20.77 -17.51
N ASP A 206 12.07 22.06 -17.88
CA ASP A 206 11.06 23.04 -17.52
C ASP A 206 9.87 23.05 -18.50
N ASP A 207 8.90 23.93 -18.27
CA ASP A 207 7.69 24.07 -19.10
C ASP A 207 7.99 24.47 -20.56
N GLN A 208 9.21 24.90 -20.87
CA GLN A 208 9.68 25.22 -22.22
C GLN A 208 10.56 24.11 -22.81
N GLY A 209 10.72 22.97 -22.12
CA GLY A 209 11.54 21.85 -22.53
C GLY A 209 13.05 22.11 -22.36
N ALA A 210 13.44 23.16 -21.64
CA ALA A 210 14.84 23.44 -21.37
C ALA A 210 15.34 22.62 -20.17
N SER A 211 16.54 22.07 -20.29
CA SER A 211 17.13 21.26 -19.22
C SER A 211 17.34 22.10 -17.95
N MET A 212 16.94 21.53 -16.81
CA MET A 212 17.11 22.11 -15.49
C MET A 212 18.43 21.71 -14.82
N GLY A 213 19.28 20.92 -15.51
CA GLY A 213 20.61 20.53 -15.02
C GLY A 213 20.61 19.47 -13.90
N VAL A 214 19.46 18.87 -13.61
CA VAL A 214 19.29 17.79 -12.62
C VAL A 214 18.61 16.58 -13.27
N PRO A 215 18.81 15.35 -12.77
CA PRO A 215 18.02 14.21 -13.22
C PRO A 215 16.54 14.40 -12.84
N PHE A 216 15.66 13.67 -13.51
CA PHE A 216 14.24 13.70 -13.19
C PHE A 216 14.01 13.07 -11.82
N ASN A 217 13.38 13.86 -10.94
CA ASN A 217 13.24 13.58 -9.53
C ASN A 217 11.97 12.78 -9.21
N GLU A 218 11.91 11.52 -9.63
CA GLU A 218 10.68 10.73 -9.55
C GLU A 218 10.14 10.54 -8.11
N GLN A 219 10.99 10.20 -7.15
CA GLN A 219 10.60 10.14 -5.73
C GLN A 219 11.58 10.92 -4.87
N ARG A 220 11.07 11.74 -3.95
CA ARG A 220 11.90 12.61 -3.11
C ARG A 220 11.55 12.54 -1.63
N THR A 221 10.97 11.44 -1.15
CA THR A 221 10.51 11.32 0.25
C THR A 221 11.59 11.68 1.26
N TYR A 222 12.82 11.20 1.08
CA TYR A 222 13.95 11.56 1.94
C TYR A 222 14.37 13.03 1.79
N SER A 223 14.46 13.53 0.56
CA SER A 223 14.80 14.93 0.28
C SER A 223 13.74 15.92 0.81
N GLU A 224 12.46 15.56 0.73
CA GLU A 224 11.32 16.28 1.31
C GLU A 224 11.45 16.34 2.84
N TRP A 225 11.78 15.20 3.46
CA TRP A 225 12.09 15.15 4.90
C TRP A 225 13.30 16.01 5.28
N LEU A 226 14.38 15.95 4.51
CA LEU A 226 15.58 16.72 4.75
C LEU A 226 15.31 18.24 4.75
N GLY A 227 14.37 18.68 3.91
CA GLY A 227 13.91 20.06 3.84
C GLY A 227 12.92 20.48 4.93
N SER A 228 12.41 19.54 5.73
CA SER A 228 11.39 19.79 6.75
C SER A 228 11.98 20.20 8.11
N ALA A 229 11.12 20.69 9.00
CA ALA A 229 11.44 20.96 10.40
C ALA A 229 11.89 19.69 11.16
N TYR A 230 11.47 18.49 10.74
CA TYR A 230 11.81 17.24 11.41
C TYR A 230 13.26 16.82 11.20
N ALA A 231 13.89 17.20 10.09
CA ALA A 231 15.32 16.97 9.86
C ALA A 231 16.22 17.98 10.58
N GLN A 232 15.66 19.10 11.04
CA GLN A 232 16.42 20.14 11.71
C GLN A 232 16.55 19.85 13.22
N PRO A 233 17.69 20.16 13.85
CA PRO A 233 17.80 20.09 15.30
C PRO A 233 16.78 21.00 15.99
N GLY A 234 16.01 20.47 16.93
CA GLY A 234 14.99 21.22 17.66
C GLY A 234 13.96 20.31 18.33
N ASP A 235 12.93 20.90 18.92
CA ASP A 235 11.86 20.17 19.62
C ASP A 235 11.05 19.26 18.66
N ASP A 236 10.95 19.67 17.40
CA ASP A 236 10.27 18.95 16.31
C ASP A 236 11.16 17.87 15.66
N ALA A 237 12.44 17.74 16.01
CA ALA A 237 13.36 16.82 15.34
C ALA A 237 12.87 15.37 15.45
N ARG A 238 12.70 14.69 14.31
CA ARG A 238 12.27 13.28 14.25
C ARG A 238 12.94 12.59 13.06
N THR A 239 13.37 11.36 13.28
CA THR A 239 13.85 10.47 12.22
C THR A 239 12.70 9.73 11.53
N CYS A 240 12.94 9.16 10.36
CA CYS A 240 11.99 8.24 9.72
C CYS A 240 11.56 7.11 10.68
N GLN A 241 12.53 6.58 11.43
CA GLN A 241 12.35 5.50 12.40
C GLN A 241 11.49 5.92 13.60
N ASP A 242 11.48 7.20 13.99
CA ASP A 242 10.65 7.65 15.11
C ASP A 242 9.15 7.55 14.81
N CYS A 243 8.75 7.67 13.54
CA CYS A 243 7.38 7.50 13.09
C CYS A 243 7.10 6.08 12.58
N HIS A 244 7.92 5.56 11.65
CA HIS A 244 7.65 4.28 10.97
C HIS A 244 8.16 3.05 11.72
N MET A 245 9.06 3.23 12.71
CA MET A 245 9.57 2.17 13.57
C MET A 245 9.34 2.49 15.04
N ALA A 246 8.09 2.82 15.38
CA ALA A 246 7.70 3.33 16.69
C ALA A 246 8.33 2.56 17.86
N THR A 247 8.85 3.31 18.81
CA THR A 247 9.54 2.81 19.99
C THR A 247 8.67 1.87 20.82
N VAL A 248 9.23 0.74 21.25
CA VAL A 248 8.55 -0.17 22.17
C VAL A 248 8.61 0.41 23.58
N GLU A 249 7.45 0.62 24.17
CA GLU A 249 7.28 1.34 25.45
C GLU A 249 7.51 0.46 26.69
N VAL A 250 7.74 -0.84 26.46
CA VAL A 250 8.05 -1.82 27.51
C VAL A 250 9.41 -2.46 27.24
N PRO A 251 10.04 -3.08 28.24
CA PRO A 251 11.22 -3.90 28.01
C PRO A 251 10.93 -4.96 26.96
N ALA A 252 11.79 -5.01 25.94
CA ALA A 252 11.73 -5.97 24.86
C ALA A 252 13.08 -6.66 24.70
N ALA A 253 13.08 -7.87 24.17
CA ALA A 253 14.30 -8.62 23.93
C ALA A 253 14.70 -8.60 22.46
N GLY A 254 15.99 -8.86 22.22
CA GLY A 254 16.48 -9.14 20.87
C GLY A 254 16.23 -10.56 20.39
N CYS A 255 15.95 -11.51 21.29
CA CYS A 255 15.65 -12.90 20.95
C CYS A 255 14.62 -13.46 21.92
N LEU A 256 13.76 -14.35 21.45
CA LEU A 256 12.74 -15.08 22.22
C LEU A 256 13.33 -15.74 23.47
N GLU A 257 14.53 -16.32 23.38
CA GLU A 257 15.22 -16.94 24.53
C GLU A 257 15.44 -15.97 25.70
N TYR A 258 15.44 -14.67 25.40
CA TYR A 258 15.71 -13.58 26.34
C TYR A 258 14.48 -12.69 26.60
N GLU A 259 13.31 -13.03 26.07
CA GLU A 259 12.10 -12.20 26.18
C GLU A 259 11.70 -11.95 27.64
N ASN A 260 11.73 -13.00 28.46
CA ASN A 260 11.39 -12.93 29.88
C ASN A 260 12.51 -12.35 30.76
N LEU A 261 13.64 -11.99 30.15
CA LEU A 261 14.79 -11.51 30.87
C LEU A 261 14.74 -9.98 31.05
N SER A 262 14.01 -9.23 30.22
CA SER A 262 13.88 -7.75 30.32
C SER A 262 15.24 -7.04 30.37
N HIS A 263 16.20 -7.46 29.52
CA HIS A 263 17.60 -7.05 29.62
C HIS A 263 17.94 -5.72 28.93
N HIS A 264 17.02 -5.18 28.13
CA HIS A 264 17.19 -3.88 27.49
C HIS A 264 16.20 -2.90 28.06
N ASP A 265 16.67 -1.68 28.32
CA ASP A 265 15.88 -0.60 28.89
C ASP A 265 14.65 -0.29 28.01
N ASP A 266 13.61 0.26 28.66
CA ASP A 266 12.45 0.80 27.99
C ASP A 266 12.88 1.84 26.94
N GLY A 267 12.23 1.79 25.78
CA GLY A 267 12.48 2.76 24.72
C GLY A 267 13.67 2.46 23.80
N SER A 268 14.43 1.38 24.02
CA SER A 268 15.56 1.01 23.17
C SER A 268 15.19 0.13 21.96
N ALA A 269 14.08 -0.60 22.04
CA ALA A 269 13.58 -1.45 20.96
C ALA A 269 12.65 -0.67 20.01
N ARG A 270 12.60 -1.10 18.75
CA ARG A 270 11.83 -0.46 17.67
C ARG A 270 10.92 -1.49 17.00
N ARG A 271 9.66 -1.13 16.76
CA ARG A 271 8.72 -1.99 16.01
C ARG A 271 9.10 -2.02 14.54
N HIS A 272 8.98 -3.18 13.90
CA HIS A 272 9.24 -3.35 12.47
C HIS A 272 7.93 -3.45 11.67
N LEU A 273 6.92 -2.65 12.03
CA LEU A 273 5.63 -2.62 11.33
C LEU A 273 5.64 -1.73 10.09
N ILE A 274 6.48 -0.68 10.06
CA ILE A 274 6.84 0.14 8.87
C ILE A 274 5.65 0.35 7.92
N LEU A 275 4.54 0.82 8.50
CA LEU A 275 3.29 1.00 7.77
C LEU A 275 3.42 2.17 6.79
N GLY A 276 2.73 2.03 5.66
CA GLY A 276 2.55 3.05 4.64
C GLY A 276 1.08 3.24 4.33
N ALA A 277 0.74 3.61 3.09
CA ALA A 277 -0.65 3.87 2.70
C ALA A 277 -1.29 2.85 1.74
N ASN A 278 -0.49 1.96 1.14
CA ASN A 278 -1.00 0.97 0.18
C ASN A 278 -1.53 -0.29 0.88
N LYS A 279 -2.64 -0.14 1.63
CA LYS A 279 -3.34 -1.21 2.36
C LYS A 279 -3.79 -2.34 1.43
N GLN A 280 -4.32 -1.97 0.27
CA GLN A 280 -4.91 -2.92 -0.68
C GLN A 280 -3.88 -3.80 -1.38
N ALA A 281 -2.68 -3.28 -1.70
CA ALA A 281 -1.64 -4.15 -2.25
C ALA A 281 -1.27 -5.30 -1.30
N LEU A 282 -1.29 -5.08 0.03
CA LEU A 282 -1.07 -6.16 0.98
C LEU A 282 -2.18 -7.22 0.94
N GLN A 283 -3.44 -6.80 0.78
CA GLN A 283 -4.58 -7.72 0.63
C GLN A 283 -4.42 -8.56 -0.65
N VAL A 284 -4.19 -7.89 -1.78
CA VAL A 284 -3.92 -8.53 -3.07
C VAL A 284 -2.76 -9.51 -2.99
N ILE A 285 -1.65 -9.14 -2.33
CA ILE A 285 -0.50 -10.03 -2.12
C ILE A 285 -0.88 -11.24 -1.26
N ALA A 286 -1.62 -11.04 -0.16
CA ALA A 286 -2.02 -12.13 0.73
C ALA A 286 -2.89 -13.16 0.01
N ASP A 287 -3.78 -12.70 -0.87
CA ASP A 287 -4.72 -13.55 -1.61
C ASP A 287 -4.06 -14.25 -2.81
N ASN A 288 -3.05 -13.62 -3.44
CA ASN A 288 -2.50 -14.07 -4.72
C ASN A 288 -1.06 -14.59 -4.68
N SER A 289 -0.29 -14.38 -3.61
CA SER A 289 1.14 -14.73 -3.57
C SER A 289 1.46 -15.90 -2.64
N PRO A 290 1.75 -17.11 -3.19
CA PRO A 290 2.22 -18.23 -2.39
C PRO A 290 3.47 -17.89 -1.57
N GLY A 291 3.43 -18.19 -0.27
CA GLY A 291 4.55 -17.95 0.65
C GLY A 291 4.54 -16.58 1.32
N ALA A 292 3.63 -15.67 0.95
CA ALA A 292 3.34 -14.48 1.76
C ALA A 292 2.86 -14.87 3.16
N LYS A 293 3.25 -14.10 4.18
CA LYS A 293 2.88 -14.38 5.58
C LYS A 293 1.52 -13.76 5.90
N ALA A 294 0.45 -14.36 5.39
CA ALA A 294 -0.93 -13.85 5.52
C ALA A 294 -1.27 -13.37 6.94
N ASN A 295 -0.98 -14.16 7.98
CA ASN A 295 -1.24 -13.73 9.37
C ASN A 295 -0.51 -12.44 9.77
N ALA A 296 0.73 -12.22 9.31
CA ALA A 296 1.47 -10.99 9.60
C ALA A 296 0.91 -9.82 8.80
N ILE A 297 0.48 -10.07 7.56
CA ILE A 297 -0.19 -9.09 6.70
C ILE A 297 -1.53 -8.66 7.33
N ASP A 298 -2.35 -9.60 7.81
CA ASP A 298 -3.63 -9.31 8.49
C ASP A 298 -3.42 -8.40 9.71
N VAL A 299 -2.36 -8.66 10.48
CA VAL A 299 -2.00 -7.81 11.62
C VAL A 299 -1.58 -6.42 11.16
N ALA A 300 -0.76 -6.30 10.10
CA ALA A 300 -0.40 -4.99 9.55
C ALA A 300 -1.65 -4.23 9.07
N ILE A 301 -2.52 -4.86 8.26
CA ILE A 301 -3.78 -4.30 7.75
C ILE A 301 -4.67 -3.81 8.89
N SER A 302 -4.74 -4.53 10.02
CA SER A 302 -5.55 -4.14 11.19
C SER A 302 -5.10 -2.83 11.85
N LEU A 303 -3.87 -2.38 11.59
CA LEU A 303 -3.28 -1.17 12.15
C LEU A 303 -3.29 0.02 11.17
N TYR A 304 -3.71 -0.18 9.92
CA TYR A 304 -3.66 0.86 8.89
C TYR A 304 -4.56 2.05 9.21
N ASP A 305 -5.78 1.82 9.68
CA ASP A 305 -6.75 2.90 9.87
C ASP A 305 -6.27 3.87 10.98
N ASP A 306 -5.75 3.32 12.08
CA ASP A 306 -5.15 4.11 13.17
C ASP A 306 -3.88 4.84 12.71
N PHE A 307 -3.01 4.17 11.93
CA PHE A 307 -1.77 4.77 11.44
C PHE A 307 -2.04 5.91 10.45
N LEU A 308 -2.91 5.68 9.47
CA LEU A 308 -3.25 6.63 8.42
C LEU A 308 -3.93 7.89 8.96
N ALA A 309 -4.76 7.76 10.00
CA ALA A 309 -5.38 8.89 10.68
C ALA A 309 -4.37 9.84 11.34
N THR A 310 -3.11 9.43 11.52
CA THR A 310 -2.04 10.31 12.04
C THR A 310 -1.37 11.17 10.97
N ALA A 311 -1.62 10.90 9.68
CA ALA A 311 -0.91 11.58 8.59
C ALA A 311 -1.41 13.00 8.33
N ALA A 312 -2.68 13.30 8.68
CA ALA A 312 -3.32 14.56 8.39
C ALA A 312 -4.29 15.00 9.48
N THR A 313 -4.42 16.31 9.66
CA THR A 313 -5.52 16.93 10.42
C THR A 313 -6.52 17.57 9.44
N LEU A 314 -7.81 17.29 9.62
CA LEU A 314 -8.91 17.87 8.84
C LEU A 314 -9.75 18.80 9.72
N ASP A 315 -9.74 20.10 9.43
CA ASP A 315 -10.56 21.11 10.10
C ASP A 315 -11.65 21.61 9.15
N VAL A 316 -12.91 21.63 9.62
CA VAL A 316 -14.07 22.06 8.82
C VAL A 316 -14.92 23.05 9.61
N GLU A 317 -15.21 24.20 9.00
CA GLU A 317 -16.13 25.21 9.56
C GLU A 317 -17.54 25.01 9.01
N PHE A 318 -18.33 24.18 9.69
CA PHE A 318 -19.71 23.93 9.27
C PHE A 318 -20.66 25.11 9.56
N PRO A 319 -21.65 25.37 8.70
CA PRO A 319 -22.71 26.33 8.98
C PRO A 319 -23.59 25.86 10.15
N ALA A 320 -24.20 26.80 10.87
CA ALA A 320 -25.10 26.45 11.99
C ALA A 320 -26.49 25.99 11.53
N ALA A 321 -26.88 26.31 10.30
CA ALA A 321 -28.13 25.93 9.63
C ALA A 321 -27.97 26.18 8.11
N VAL A 322 -28.80 25.53 7.29
CA VAL A 322 -28.80 25.69 5.83
C VAL A 322 -30.20 26.07 5.33
N ASP A 323 -30.27 27.00 4.38
CA ASP A 323 -31.48 27.31 3.60
C ASP A 323 -31.23 26.87 2.15
N LEU A 324 -31.93 25.83 1.69
CA LEU A 324 -31.76 25.29 0.33
C LEU A 324 -32.12 26.29 -0.76
N ALA A 325 -32.99 27.27 -0.48
CA ALA A 325 -33.34 28.31 -1.45
C ALA A 325 -32.20 29.34 -1.64
N VAL A 326 -31.23 29.37 -0.72
CA VAL A 326 -30.04 30.24 -0.76
C VAL A 326 -28.80 29.47 -1.16
N GLY A 327 -28.65 28.23 -0.70
CA GLY A 327 -27.43 27.44 -0.85
C GLY A 327 -26.41 27.69 0.25
N VAL A 328 -25.16 27.28 0.01
CA VAL A 328 -24.02 27.49 0.91
C VAL A 328 -22.98 28.32 0.16
N ASP A 329 -22.69 29.54 0.65
CA ASP A 329 -21.73 30.43 -0.01
C ASP A 329 -20.27 30.02 0.25
N ALA A 330 -19.98 29.50 1.45
CA ALA A 330 -18.63 29.11 1.87
C ALA A 330 -18.65 28.05 2.98
N LEU A 331 -18.20 26.85 2.67
CA LEU A 331 -17.83 25.79 3.62
C LEU A 331 -16.29 25.71 3.64
N ALA A 332 -15.67 26.30 4.66
CA ALA A 332 -14.21 26.36 4.76
C ALA A 332 -13.65 25.02 5.28
N VAL A 333 -12.62 24.53 4.60
CA VAL A 333 -11.92 23.28 4.90
C VAL A 333 -10.42 23.56 4.91
N ARG A 334 -9.74 23.07 5.95
CA ARG A 334 -8.28 23.03 6.02
C ARG A 334 -7.80 21.60 6.17
N VAL A 335 -6.84 21.22 5.34
CA VAL A 335 -6.08 19.98 5.50
C VAL A 335 -4.67 20.32 5.92
N THR A 336 -4.21 19.80 7.06
CA THR A 336 -2.85 19.98 7.56
C THR A 336 -2.06 18.69 7.42
N ASN A 337 -0.87 18.75 6.84
CA ASN A 337 0.08 17.65 6.76
C ASN A 337 0.86 17.53 8.08
N GLU A 338 0.73 16.37 8.72
CA GLU A 338 1.42 16.02 9.97
C GLU A 338 2.67 15.13 9.75
N THR A 339 2.97 14.82 8.48
CA THR A 339 4.12 14.00 8.10
C THR A 339 5.37 14.83 7.89
N GLY A 340 6.54 14.17 7.93
CA GLY A 340 7.82 14.79 7.69
C GLY A 340 8.15 15.05 6.23
N HIS A 341 7.33 14.62 5.30
CA HIS A 341 7.53 14.72 3.84
C HIS A 341 6.27 15.29 3.20
N LYS A 342 6.17 15.32 1.86
CA LYS A 342 4.89 15.70 1.22
C LYS A 342 3.78 14.74 1.62
N LEU A 343 2.54 15.21 1.64
CA LEU A 343 1.35 14.39 1.82
C LEU A 343 0.49 14.38 0.54
N PRO A 344 0.34 13.23 -0.13
CA PRO A 344 1.10 11.97 0.04
C PRO A 344 2.47 11.95 -0.71
N SER A 345 3.55 11.46 -0.09
CA SER A 345 4.88 11.31 -0.73
C SER A 345 5.04 9.96 -1.46
N GLY A 346 6.14 9.79 -2.21
CA GLY A 346 6.54 8.54 -2.88
C GLY A 346 6.23 8.52 -4.39
N TYR A 347 6.06 7.32 -4.96
CA TYR A 347 5.76 7.04 -6.38
C TYR A 347 4.47 7.69 -6.92
N SER A 348 4.55 8.62 -7.87
CA SER A 348 3.42 9.49 -8.27
C SER A 348 2.27 8.79 -8.96
N GLU A 349 2.57 7.80 -9.80
CA GLU A 349 1.65 7.29 -10.80
C GLU A 349 0.55 6.45 -10.14
N GLY A 350 -0.70 6.67 -10.56
CA GLY A 350 -1.86 6.01 -9.99
C GLY A 350 -2.14 6.36 -8.51
N ARG A 351 -1.63 7.48 -7.98
CA ARG A 351 -1.87 7.92 -6.60
C ARG A 351 -2.51 9.29 -6.53
N VAL A 352 -3.62 9.38 -5.79
CA VAL A 352 -4.34 10.63 -5.54
C VAL A 352 -4.88 10.67 -4.11
N MET A 353 -4.79 11.83 -3.47
CA MET A 353 -5.56 12.17 -2.28
C MET A 353 -6.53 13.30 -2.65
N TRP A 354 -7.74 13.33 -2.09
CA TRP A 354 -8.71 14.38 -2.40
C TRP A 354 -9.70 14.60 -1.25
N LEU A 355 -10.39 15.74 -1.31
CA LEU A 355 -11.53 16.03 -0.45
C LEU A 355 -12.82 15.63 -1.14
N GLU A 356 -13.61 14.81 -0.47
CA GLU A 356 -14.99 14.52 -0.82
C GLU A 356 -15.92 15.29 0.11
N VAL A 357 -16.90 15.99 -0.45
CA VAL A 357 -17.92 16.72 0.30
C VAL A 357 -19.29 16.23 -0.14
N THR A 358 -20.15 15.89 0.82
CA THR A 358 -21.54 15.51 0.55
C THR A 358 -22.51 16.21 1.50
N ALA A 359 -23.70 16.50 0.99
CA ALA A 359 -24.84 16.97 1.77
C ALA A 359 -26.04 16.06 1.50
N SER A 360 -26.68 15.51 2.53
CA SER A 360 -27.85 14.63 2.37
C SER A 360 -29.01 15.03 3.27
N TYR A 361 -30.23 14.83 2.77
CA TYR A 361 -31.49 15.02 3.50
C TYR A 361 -32.31 13.75 3.38
N ALA A 362 -32.80 13.22 4.52
CA ALA A 362 -33.53 11.96 4.58
C ALA A 362 -32.82 10.76 3.90
N GLY A 363 -31.49 10.78 3.85
CA GLY A 363 -30.65 9.76 3.19
C GLY A 363 -30.47 9.95 1.68
N GLU A 364 -31.07 10.96 1.08
CA GLU A 364 -30.91 11.31 -0.34
C GLU A 364 -29.87 12.42 -0.51
N LEU A 365 -29.01 12.28 -1.52
CA LEU A 365 -27.95 13.23 -1.82
C LEU A 365 -28.52 14.54 -2.39
N VAL A 366 -28.18 15.67 -1.76
CA VAL A 366 -28.58 17.03 -2.18
C VAL A 366 -27.44 17.73 -2.94
N TRP A 367 -26.22 17.68 -2.39
CA TRP A 367 -25.02 18.23 -3.00
C TRP A 367 -23.84 17.27 -2.86
N SER A 368 -22.94 17.31 -3.83
CA SER A 368 -21.65 16.63 -3.77
C SER A 368 -20.55 17.43 -4.46
N SER A 369 -19.31 17.13 -4.07
CA SER A 369 -18.10 17.47 -4.80
C SER A 369 -17.06 16.40 -4.51
N GLY A 370 -16.39 15.90 -5.55
CA GLY A 370 -15.40 14.83 -5.42
C GLY A 370 -15.94 13.49 -4.90
N LEU A 371 -17.24 13.20 -5.09
CA LEU A 371 -17.85 11.92 -4.73
C LEU A 371 -17.14 10.76 -5.43
N TRP A 372 -16.77 9.74 -4.66
CA TRP A 372 -16.29 8.46 -5.20
C TRP A 372 -17.46 7.55 -5.58
N ASP A 373 -17.57 7.16 -6.85
CA ASP A 373 -18.63 6.27 -7.34
C ASP A 373 -18.23 4.78 -7.41
N GLY A 374 -16.97 4.46 -7.07
CA GLY A 374 -16.40 3.11 -7.18
C GLY A 374 -15.46 2.92 -8.38
N GLU A 375 -15.45 3.86 -9.33
CA GLU A 375 -14.62 3.82 -10.54
C GLU A 375 -13.86 5.12 -10.75
N SER A 376 -14.51 6.26 -10.48
CA SER A 376 -13.99 7.59 -10.72
C SER A 376 -14.33 8.57 -9.58
N ILE A 377 -13.57 9.66 -9.54
CA ILE A 377 -13.84 10.79 -8.66
C ILE A 377 -14.70 11.78 -9.44
N GLU A 378 -15.83 12.21 -8.87
CA GLU A 378 -16.67 13.26 -9.43
C GLU A 378 -15.81 14.49 -9.79
N SER A 379 -15.93 14.93 -11.04
CA SER A 379 -15.21 16.10 -11.55
C SER A 379 -16.11 17.33 -11.54
N ASP A 380 -15.68 18.36 -10.82
CA ASP A 380 -16.32 19.67 -10.75
C ASP A 380 -15.25 20.77 -10.57
N ASP A 381 -15.65 22.04 -10.71
CA ASP A 381 -14.72 23.19 -10.66
C ASP A 381 -14.09 23.40 -9.26
N GLN A 382 -14.63 22.76 -8.23
CA GLN A 382 -14.19 22.83 -6.82
C GLN A 382 -13.49 21.54 -6.37
N LEU A 383 -13.36 20.53 -7.25
CA LEU A 383 -12.64 19.31 -6.94
C LEU A 383 -11.22 19.63 -6.44
N ARG A 384 -10.87 19.10 -5.27
CA ARG A 384 -9.61 19.38 -4.61
C ARG A 384 -8.76 18.12 -4.48
N THR A 385 -7.87 17.91 -5.46
CA THR A 385 -6.89 16.80 -5.47
C THR A 385 -5.49 17.23 -5.04
N TYR A 386 -4.77 16.29 -4.44
CA TYR A 386 -3.39 16.35 -4.01
C TYR A 386 -2.62 15.20 -4.69
N GLU A 387 -1.90 15.52 -5.75
CA GLU A 387 -1.27 14.55 -6.64
C GLU A 387 0.00 15.13 -7.27
N GLY A 388 0.89 14.25 -7.70
CA GLY A 388 2.04 14.60 -8.54
C GLY A 388 1.81 14.02 -9.93
N VAL A 389 1.79 14.88 -10.95
CA VAL A 389 1.59 14.49 -12.35
C VAL A 389 2.87 14.75 -13.12
N ALA A 390 3.53 13.67 -13.50
CA ALA A 390 4.72 13.69 -14.35
C ALA A 390 4.37 13.23 -15.77
N GLU A 391 5.14 13.70 -16.74
CA GLU A 391 5.03 13.24 -18.12
C GLU A 391 6.38 13.33 -18.86
N ARG A 392 6.43 12.71 -20.04
CA ARG A 392 7.42 13.01 -21.05
C ARG A 392 7.03 14.28 -21.79
N TRP A 393 7.78 15.35 -21.62
CA TRP A 393 7.46 16.68 -22.15
C TRP A 393 7.22 16.72 -23.67
N SER A 394 7.92 15.86 -24.43
CA SER A 394 7.88 15.93 -25.90
C SER A 394 6.52 15.57 -26.53
N ASP A 395 5.72 14.77 -25.85
CA ASP A 395 4.44 14.27 -26.36
C ASP A 395 3.36 14.02 -25.29
N GLY A 396 3.66 14.29 -24.03
CA GLY A 396 2.71 14.18 -22.92
C GLY A 396 2.41 12.74 -22.49
N THR A 397 3.27 11.77 -22.83
CA THR A 397 3.12 10.39 -22.29
C THR A 397 3.24 10.41 -20.76
N ARG A 398 2.28 9.80 -20.07
CA ARG A 398 2.17 9.72 -18.60
C ARG A 398 2.12 8.28 -18.15
N ASN A 399 2.42 8.04 -16.87
CA ASN A 399 2.39 6.72 -16.24
C ASN A 399 3.38 5.72 -16.86
N HIS A 400 4.49 6.26 -17.36
CA HIS A 400 5.64 5.54 -17.88
C HIS A 400 6.87 6.09 -17.17
N LEU A 401 7.14 5.60 -15.96
CA LEU A 401 8.13 6.16 -15.03
C LEU A 401 9.47 6.51 -15.70
N LEU A 402 10.02 5.63 -16.56
CA LEU A 402 11.32 5.85 -17.20
C LEU A 402 11.29 6.87 -18.34
N LEU A 403 10.12 7.22 -18.84
CA LEU A 403 9.94 8.26 -19.87
C LEU A 403 9.79 9.66 -19.28
N ASN A 404 9.33 9.77 -18.02
CA ASN A 404 9.06 11.05 -17.38
C ASN A 404 10.31 11.93 -17.31
N ASP A 405 10.16 13.18 -17.74
CA ASP A 405 11.20 14.20 -17.67
C ASP A 405 10.68 15.60 -17.27
N HIS A 406 9.37 15.75 -17.09
CA HIS A 406 8.72 17.01 -16.72
C HIS A 406 7.63 16.79 -15.68
N TRP A 407 7.55 17.69 -14.70
CA TRP A 407 6.45 17.75 -13.75
C TRP A 407 5.41 18.74 -14.30
N VAL A 408 4.23 18.24 -14.61
CA VAL A 408 3.08 19.05 -15.03
C VAL A 408 2.46 19.77 -13.84
N LEU A 409 2.35 19.04 -12.73
CA LEU A 409 1.66 19.48 -11.53
C LEU A 409 2.22 18.74 -10.32
N ASP A 410 2.30 19.43 -9.20
CA ASP A 410 2.52 18.82 -7.89
C ASP A 410 1.77 19.62 -6.83
N THR A 411 0.59 19.13 -6.47
CA THR A 411 -0.33 19.74 -5.51
C THR A 411 -0.30 19.06 -4.16
N ARG A 412 0.66 18.16 -3.92
CA ARG A 412 0.81 17.47 -2.64
C ARG A 412 1.21 18.48 -1.55
N ILE A 413 0.66 18.31 -0.35
CA ILE A 413 0.85 19.26 0.74
C ILE A 413 2.30 19.16 1.25
N PRO A 414 3.09 20.25 1.25
CA PRO A 414 4.46 20.27 1.78
C PRO A 414 4.55 19.85 3.26
N ALA A 415 5.74 19.43 3.68
CA ALA A 415 6.01 19.12 5.09
C ALA A 415 6.08 20.39 5.94
N LYS A 416 5.88 20.25 7.26
CA LYS A 416 6.11 21.33 8.22
C LYS A 416 7.52 21.92 8.06
N GLY A 417 7.61 23.23 7.86
CA GLY A 417 8.88 23.96 7.72
C GLY A 417 9.65 23.63 6.43
N ALA A 418 8.99 23.06 5.42
CA ALA A 418 9.59 22.75 4.13
C ALA A 418 10.21 24.00 3.50
N VAL A 419 11.52 23.97 3.29
CA VAL A 419 12.26 25.04 2.59
C VAL A 419 12.24 24.83 1.09
N GLN A 420 12.47 25.92 0.34
CA GLN A 420 12.54 25.85 -1.12
C GLN A 420 13.69 24.97 -1.62
N ASN A 421 13.39 24.10 -2.57
CA ASN A 421 14.35 23.27 -3.29
C ASN A 421 13.75 22.83 -4.62
N LEU A 422 14.53 22.99 -5.70
CA LEU A 422 14.14 22.64 -7.06
C LEU A 422 13.43 21.28 -7.18
N GLU A 423 13.92 20.27 -6.48
CA GLU A 423 13.45 18.88 -6.57
C GLU A 423 12.27 18.57 -5.65
N THR A 424 11.96 19.42 -4.68
CA THR A 424 10.87 19.20 -3.71
C THR A 424 9.84 20.32 -3.66
N ASP A 425 10.03 21.39 -4.41
CA ASP A 425 9.04 22.47 -4.51
C ASP A 425 7.73 21.94 -5.11
N PRO A 426 6.56 22.44 -4.67
CA PRO A 426 5.32 22.25 -5.39
C PRO A 426 5.41 22.79 -6.82
N VAL A 427 4.61 22.23 -7.73
CA VAL A 427 4.54 22.65 -9.12
C VAL A 427 3.12 23.10 -9.41
N GLY A 428 2.95 24.35 -9.84
CA GLY A 428 1.66 25.01 -10.02
C GLY A 428 1.51 26.25 -9.14
N ASP A 429 0.28 26.71 -8.97
CA ASP A 429 -0.06 27.95 -8.24
C ASP A 429 -0.78 27.72 -6.91
N ARG A 430 -0.90 26.45 -6.48
CA ARG A 430 -1.63 26.07 -5.25
C ARG A 430 -1.07 26.71 -3.99
N TYR A 431 0.24 26.77 -3.87
CA TYR A 431 0.92 27.23 -2.67
C TYR A 431 1.70 28.52 -2.91
N THR A 432 1.70 29.38 -1.90
CA THR A 432 2.55 30.57 -1.84
C THR A 432 3.41 30.48 -0.59
N LEU A 433 4.64 31.00 -0.68
CA LEU A 433 5.54 30.99 0.45
C LEU A 433 4.96 31.80 1.62
N LEU A 434 5.17 31.27 2.81
CA LEU A 434 4.89 31.95 4.06
C LEU A 434 5.90 33.09 4.29
N PRO A 435 5.62 34.03 5.21
CA PRO A 435 6.52 35.16 5.50
C PRO A 435 7.93 34.79 5.98
N ASP A 436 8.16 33.53 6.35
CA ASP A 436 9.44 32.97 6.77
C ASP A 436 10.17 32.20 5.66
N ASP A 437 9.74 32.36 4.40
CA ASP A 437 10.27 31.71 3.20
C ASP A 437 10.13 30.17 3.20
N THR A 438 9.19 29.63 3.98
CA THR A 438 8.80 28.21 3.94
C THR A 438 7.53 27.98 3.14
N TRP A 439 7.34 26.75 2.65
CA TRP A 439 6.07 26.32 2.07
C TRP A 439 5.04 26.01 3.19
N PRO A 440 3.75 26.33 2.99
CA PRO A 440 2.72 25.97 3.96
C PRO A 440 2.57 24.45 4.02
N ASN A 441 2.47 23.91 5.23
CA ASN A 441 2.17 22.49 5.44
C ASN A 441 0.66 22.21 5.52
N TYR A 442 -0.15 23.11 5.01
CA TYR A 442 -1.59 23.00 4.99
C TYR A 442 -2.13 23.51 3.66
N ASP A 443 -3.34 23.09 3.34
CA ASP A 443 -4.12 23.60 2.22
C ASP A 443 -5.48 24.11 2.72
N ASP A 444 -5.82 25.33 2.31
CA ASP A 444 -7.12 25.94 2.59
C ASP A 444 -7.98 25.91 1.32
N HIS A 445 -9.21 25.43 1.46
CA HIS A 445 -10.19 25.42 0.40
C HIS A 445 -11.58 25.79 0.92
N SER A 446 -12.45 26.29 0.04
CA SER A 446 -13.81 26.68 0.40
C SER A 446 -14.75 26.18 -0.68
N TYR A 447 -15.77 25.42 -0.27
CA TYR A 447 -16.82 24.95 -1.16
C TYR A 447 -18.01 25.89 -1.14
N SER A 448 -18.67 26.00 -2.28
CA SER A 448 -19.93 26.71 -2.45
C SER A 448 -20.92 25.81 -3.16
N PHE A 449 -22.17 25.81 -2.70
CA PHE A 449 -23.25 25.02 -3.26
C PHE A 449 -24.41 25.94 -3.59
N ALA A 450 -24.85 25.93 -4.86
CA ALA A 450 -25.96 26.74 -5.32
C ALA A 450 -27.29 26.27 -4.68
N PRO A 451 -28.34 27.11 -4.70
CA PRO A 451 -29.67 26.69 -4.27
C PRO A 451 -30.12 25.36 -4.89
N ALA A 452 -30.81 24.54 -4.11
CA ALA A 452 -31.36 23.26 -4.52
C ALA A 452 -32.86 23.18 -4.23
N SER A 453 -33.60 22.51 -5.12
CA SER A 453 -35.03 22.22 -4.95
C SER A 453 -35.18 20.78 -4.48
N VAL A 454 -35.54 20.61 -3.21
CA VAL A 454 -35.76 19.30 -2.59
C VAL A 454 -37.15 19.31 -1.96
N VAL A 455 -37.96 18.29 -2.27
CA VAL A 455 -39.30 18.14 -1.70
C VAL A 455 -39.19 17.64 -0.27
N ASP A 456 -39.90 18.31 0.62
CA ASP A 456 -40.09 17.95 2.01
C ASP A 456 -40.82 16.59 2.09
N VAL A 457 -40.12 15.58 2.61
CA VAL A 457 -40.68 14.21 2.74
C VAL A 457 -41.52 14.07 4.01
N THR A 458 -41.43 15.03 4.92
CA THR A 458 -42.04 15.04 6.26
C THR A 458 -42.66 16.42 6.56
N PRO A 459 -43.54 16.96 5.70
CA PRO A 459 -44.00 18.36 5.75
C PRO A 459 -44.82 18.73 7.01
N ASP A 460 -45.28 17.73 7.75
CA ASP A 460 -46.01 17.91 8.99
C ASP A 460 -45.09 17.99 10.23
N ASP A 461 -43.78 17.72 10.10
CA ASP A 461 -42.82 17.67 11.19
C ASP A 461 -41.50 18.40 10.88
N ALA A 462 -41.52 19.73 10.90
CA ALA A 462 -40.31 20.55 10.70
C ALA A 462 -39.17 20.34 11.72
N SER A 463 -39.31 19.40 12.68
CA SER A 463 -38.23 19.04 13.59
C SER A 463 -37.31 17.94 13.06
N ASP A 464 -37.67 17.28 11.96
CA ASP A 464 -36.82 16.32 11.24
C ASP A 464 -36.19 16.87 9.95
N ASP A 465 -36.44 18.16 9.67
CA ASP A 465 -35.78 18.93 8.62
C ASP A 465 -34.33 19.21 9.00
N GLU A 466 -33.49 18.20 8.79
CA GLU A 466 -32.07 18.22 9.10
C GLU A 466 -31.24 17.80 7.88
N LEU A 467 -30.18 18.57 7.60
CA LEU A 467 -29.21 18.27 6.56
C LEU A 467 -27.95 17.69 7.19
N GLU A 468 -27.53 16.51 6.75
CA GLU A 468 -26.23 15.96 7.09
C GLU A 468 -25.19 16.47 6.10
N LEU A 469 -24.17 17.17 6.60
CA LEU A 469 -23.00 17.61 5.85
C LEU A 469 -21.81 16.75 6.26
N SER A 470 -21.11 16.18 5.28
CA SER A 470 -19.94 15.33 5.49
C SER A 470 -18.77 15.78 4.62
N VAL A 471 -17.58 15.82 5.20
CA VAL A 471 -16.31 16.08 4.50
C VAL A 471 -15.36 14.95 4.86
N ARG A 472 -14.79 14.31 3.83
CA ARG A 472 -13.81 13.22 3.99
C ARG A 472 -12.54 13.57 3.23
N LEU A 473 -11.39 13.34 3.85
CA LEU A 473 -10.09 13.30 3.18
C LEU A 473 -9.80 11.86 2.79
N LEU A 474 -9.82 11.57 1.49
CA LEU A 474 -9.66 10.24 0.92
C LEU A 474 -8.32 10.10 0.25
N TYR A 475 -7.74 8.90 0.30
CA TYR A 475 -6.52 8.53 -0.39
C TYR A 475 -6.74 7.25 -1.21
N LEU A 476 -6.28 7.25 -2.46
CA LEU A 476 -6.27 6.10 -3.33
C LEU A 476 -4.91 5.96 -3.99
N ILE A 477 -4.39 4.74 -4.01
CA ILE A 477 -3.25 4.33 -4.84
C ILE A 477 -3.67 3.12 -5.64
N ASN A 478 -3.11 3.00 -6.85
CA ASN A 478 -3.51 2.07 -7.88
C ASN A 478 -4.93 2.38 -8.36
N THR A 479 -5.14 3.63 -8.80
CA THR A 479 -6.43 4.08 -9.37
C THR A 479 -6.90 3.13 -10.48
N PRO A 480 -8.22 2.97 -10.70
CA PRO A 480 -8.74 2.14 -11.79
C PRO A 480 -8.12 2.47 -13.14
N SER A 481 -8.02 3.77 -13.47
CA SER A 481 -7.38 4.26 -14.69
C SER A 481 -5.91 3.86 -14.84
N TYR A 482 -5.16 3.76 -13.73
CA TYR A 482 -3.76 3.37 -13.77
C TYR A 482 -3.63 1.85 -13.95
N LEU A 483 -4.49 1.05 -13.32
CA LEU A 483 -4.54 -0.39 -13.55
C LEU A 483 -4.98 -0.73 -14.98
N ASP A 484 -5.95 0.00 -15.53
CA ASP A 484 -6.34 -0.10 -16.94
C ASP A 484 -5.15 0.17 -17.85
N GLN A 485 -4.38 1.22 -17.56
CA GLN A 485 -3.22 1.57 -18.36
C GLN A 485 -2.11 0.52 -18.26
N LEU A 486 -1.80 0.02 -17.05
CA LEU A 486 -0.83 -1.06 -16.87
C LEU A 486 -1.23 -2.32 -17.64
N ARG A 487 -2.53 -2.62 -17.77
CA ARG A 487 -3.04 -3.70 -18.62
C ARG A 487 -2.89 -3.39 -20.10
N ASP A 488 -3.31 -2.20 -20.52
CA ASP A 488 -3.46 -1.87 -21.95
C ASP A 488 -2.13 -1.53 -22.63
N ASP A 489 -1.19 -0.93 -21.90
CA ASP A 489 0.12 -0.51 -22.43
C ASP A 489 1.20 -1.62 -22.28
N ASN A 490 0.92 -2.72 -21.56
CA ASN A 490 1.87 -3.82 -21.41
C ASN A 490 1.83 -4.78 -22.62
N ASP A 491 2.78 -4.58 -23.53
CA ASP A 491 3.03 -5.46 -24.69
C ASP A 491 4.13 -6.51 -24.45
N VAL A 492 4.69 -6.58 -23.23
CA VAL A 492 5.88 -7.41 -22.90
C VAL A 492 5.47 -8.80 -22.37
N ASN A 493 4.55 -8.83 -21.41
CA ASN A 493 4.09 -10.05 -20.75
C ASN A 493 2.65 -9.87 -20.22
N ASP A 494 2.15 -10.82 -19.43
CA ASP A 494 0.79 -10.78 -18.89
C ASP A 494 0.68 -10.08 -17.52
N ALA A 495 1.75 -9.47 -17.00
CA ALA A 495 1.75 -8.88 -15.66
C ALA A 495 0.70 -7.76 -15.50
N GLY A 496 0.49 -6.95 -16.55
CA GLY A 496 -0.53 -5.90 -16.57
C GLY A 496 -1.96 -6.43 -16.47
N GLN A 497 -2.28 -7.47 -17.26
CA GLN A 497 -3.58 -8.14 -17.18
C GLN A 497 -3.75 -8.86 -15.83
N ALA A 498 -2.70 -9.53 -15.35
CA ALA A 498 -2.74 -10.26 -14.09
C ALA A 498 -3.04 -9.33 -12.90
N VAL A 499 -2.34 -8.19 -12.78
CA VAL A 499 -2.60 -7.25 -11.68
C VAL A 499 -3.98 -6.64 -11.76
N HIS A 500 -4.45 -6.33 -12.97
CA HIS A 500 -5.80 -5.83 -13.19
C HIS A 500 -6.84 -6.83 -12.67
N ASP A 501 -6.73 -8.11 -13.07
CA ASP A 501 -7.67 -9.15 -12.64
C ASP A 501 -7.64 -9.36 -11.13
N MET A 502 -6.45 -9.39 -10.51
CA MET A 502 -6.29 -9.54 -9.06
C MET A 502 -7.00 -8.42 -8.28
N TYR A 503 -6.86 -7.16 -8.71
CA TYR A 503 -7.55 -6.04 -8.05
C TYR A 503 -9.07 -6.10 -8.24
N MET A 504 -9.56 -6.52 -9.41
CA MET A 504 -10.99 -6.63 -9.68
C MET A 504 -11.64 -7.80 -8.93
N ASP A 505 -10.93 -8.91 -8.75
CA ASP A 505 -11.36 -10.04 -7.92
C ASP A 505 -11.50 -9.62 -6.43
N ASP A 506 -10.69 -8.66 -5.97
CA ASP A 506 -10.74 -8.08 -4.63
C ASP A 506 -11.73 -6.90 -4.50
N GLY A 507 -12.63 -6.73 -5.47
CA GLY A 507 -13.68 -5.69 -5.45
C GLY A 507 -13.25 -4.32 -5.99
N GLY A 508 -12.14 -4.28 -6.74
CA GLY A 508 -11.60 -3.07 -7.38
C GLY A 508 -10.86 -2.15 -6.41
N PRO A 509 -10.13 -1.14 -6.93
CA PRO A 509 -9.44 -0.16 -6.08
C PRO A 509 -10.38 0.58 -5.12
N GLN A 510 -10.02 0.63 -3.84
CA GLN A 510 -10.84 1.28 -2.80
C GLN A 510 -10.06 2.36 -2.05
N PRO A 511 -10.61 3.57 -1.87
CA PRO A 511 -9.94 4.61 -1.09
C PRO A 511 -9.97 4.29 0.40
N VAL A 512 -8.95 4.79 1.09
CA VAL A 512 -8.89 4.83 2.55
C VAL A 512 -9.19 6.24 3.05
N VAL A 513 -9.78 6.33 4.24
CA VAL A 513 -10.11 7.61 4.88
C VAL A 513 -8.94 8.04 5.77
N LEU A 514 -8.37 9.21 5.50
CA LEU A 514 -7.34 9.83 6.34
C LEU A 514 -7.94 10.71 7.43
N GLY A 515 -9.11 11.29 7.17
CA GLY A 515 -9.84 12.12 8.12
C GLY A 515 -11.28 12.32 7.66
N ALA A 516 -12.20 12.53 8.60
CA ALA A 516 -13.59 12.81 8.29
C ALA A 516 -14.19 13.74 9.34
N ALA A 517 -15.09 14.61 8.90
CA ALA A 517 -15.89 15.46 9.76
C ALA A 517 -17.33 15.46 9.24
N THR A 518 -18.30 15.29 10.14
CA THR A 518 -19.72 15.24 9.80
C THR A 518 -20.52 16.04 10.81
N VAL A 519 -21.55 16.74 10.36
CA VAL A 519 -22.51 17.45 11.21
C VAL A 519 -23.92 17.31 10.65
N THR A 520 -24.90 17.34 11.54
CA THR A 520 -26.31 17.47 11.19
C THR A 520 -26.78 18.86 11.61
N VAL A 521 -27.36 19.61 10.68
CA VAL A 521 -27.76 21.01 10.90
C VAL A 521 -29.22 21.23 10.51
N PRO A 522 -29.94 22.16 11.16
CA PRO A 522 -31.29 22.51 10.75
C PRO A 522 -31.36 22.94 9.29
N LEU A 523 -32.36 22.44 8.57
CA LEU A 523 -32.62 22.69 7.17
C LEU A 523 -33.89 23.51 6.98
N THR A 524 -33.87 24.44 6.04
CA THR A 524 -35.05 25.21 5.61
C THR A 524 -35.05 25.36 4.10
N GLY A 525 -36.14 25.90 3.53
CA GLY A 525 -36.23 26.14 2.09
C GLY A 525 -36.63 24.90 1.28
N LEU A 526 -37.10 23.84 1.93
CA LEU A 526 -37.70 22.67 1.27
C LEU A 526 -38.99 23.04 0.54
N GLU A 527 -39.21 22.39 -0.60
CA GLU A 527 -40.43 22.51 -1.37
C GLU A 527 -41.54 21.67 -0.73
N GLN A 528 -42.73 22.24 -0.59
CA GLN A 528 -43.87 21.48 -0.08
C GLN A 528 -44.39 20.53 -1.16
N PRO A 529 -44.77 19.28 -0.82
CA PRO A 529 -45.33 18.37 -1.80
C PRO A 529 -46.60 18.96 -2.43
N GLU A 530 -46.75 18.80 -3.75
CA GLU A 530 -47.94 19.23 -4.47
C GLU A 530 -49.18 18.60 -3.80
N PRO A 531 -50.24 19.38 -3.50
CA PRO A 531 -51.49 18.83 -2.98
C PRO A 531 -52.00 17.82 -4.01
N GLY A 532 -51.99 16.53 -3.67
CA GLY A 532 -52.54 15.52 -4.56
C GLY A 532 -53.95 15.91 -4.95
N ASP A 533 -54.26 15.88 -6.25
CA ASP A 533 -55.60 16.11 -6.81
C ASP A 533 -56.56 15.08 -6.21
N GLY A 534 -57.04 15.38 -5.01
CA GLY A 534 -58.10 14.67 -4.33
C GLY A 534 -59.41 15.04 -5.02
N ASP A 535 -59.63 14.48 -6.20
CA ASP A 535 -60.97 14.27 -6.76
C ASP A 535 -61.70 13.21 -5.90
N GLY A 536 -61.88 13.54 -4.61
CA GLY A 536 -62.84 12.92 -3.73
C GLY A 536 -64.20 13.48 -4.07
N ASP A 537 -64.82 12.88 -5.09
CA ASP A 537 -66.23 13.05 -5.42
C ASP A 537 -67.09 12.87 -4.14
N PRO A 538 -67.81 13.91 -3.66
CA PRO A 538 -68.75 13.74 -2.57
C PRO A 538 -70.05 13.17 -3.17
N GLY A 539 -70.02 11.87 -3.45
CA GLY A 539 -71.16 11.11 -3.93
C GLY A 539 -72.16 10.81 -2.82
N ASP A 540 -73.35 11.40 -2.98
CA ASP A 540 -74.55 11.33 -2.16
C ASP A 540 -74.91 9.95 -1.58
N GLY A 541 -75.52 9.99 -0.39
CA GLY A 541 -76.13 8.84 0.24
C GLY A 541 -77.48 8.44 -0.36
N ASP A 542 -77.80 7.16 -0.21
CA ASP A 542 -79.11 6.51 0.02
C ASP A 542 -78.75 5.04 0.29
N GLY A 543 -79.18 4.36 1.36
CA GLY A 543 -80.56 4.09 1.69
C GLY A 543 -80.89 2.63 1.34
N ASP A 544 -80.99 1.80 2.39
CA ASP A 544 -81.79 0.57 2.51
C ASP A 544 -81.31 -0.79 1.93
N GLY A 545 -81.31 -1.81 2.82
CA GLY A 545 -82.08 -3.04 2.56
C GLY A 545 -81.36 -4.37 2.29
N ASP A 546 -81.00 -5.06 3.37
CA ASP A 546 -81.00 -6.52 3.66
C ASP A 546 -81.81 -7.49 2.73
N PRO A 547 -81.71 -8.83 2.85
CA PRO A 547 -80.71 -9.77 2.33
C PRO A 547 -81.35 -10.89 1.48
N GLY A 548 -80.57 -11.81 0.89
CA GLY A 548 -81.16 -13.03 0.32
C GLY A 548 -80.22 -13.95 -0.47
N ASP A 549 -79.81 -15.03 0.20
CA ASP A 549 -79.62 -16.43 -0.25
C ASP A 549 -79.60 -16.78 -1.75
N GLY A 550 -78.67 -17.67 -2.15
CA GLY A 550 -78.85 -18.44 -3.39
C GLY A 550 -77.64 -19.21 -3.89
N ASP A 551 -77.51 -20.43 -3.40
CA ASP A 551 -76.62 -21.54 -3.77
C ASP A 551 -76.60 -21.95 -5.27
N SER A 552 -75.50 -22.64 -5.62
CA SER A 552 -75.32 -23.73 -6.60
C SER A 552 -75.11 -23.48 -8.10
N GLY A 553 -74.06 -24.16 -8.64
CA GLY A 553 -74.22 -24.98 -9.86
C GLY A 553 -73.25 -24.77 -11.03
N ASP A 554 -72.11 -25.47 -10.98
CA ASP A 554 -71.53 -26.35 -12.02
C ASP A 554 -71.68 -26.08 -13.55
N SER A 555 -70.50 -26.18 -14.18
CA SER A 555 -70.16 -27.03 -15.35
C SER A 555 -70.26 -26.54 -16.79
N GLU A 556 -69.08 -26.66 -17.43
CA GLU A 556 -68.77 -27.17 -18.77
C GLU A 556 -69.15 -26.39 -20.05
N GLY A 557 -68.19 -26.33 -20.98
CA GLY A 557 -68.46 -26.13 -22.40
C GLY A 557 -67.29 -25.49 -23.15
N GLY A 558 -66.50 -26.32 -23.82
CA GLY A 558 -65.28 -25.94 -24.52
C GLY A 558 -65.46 -25.23 -25.85
N SER A 559 -64.34 -24.88 -26.48
CA SER A 559 -64.23 -24.85 -27.94
C SER A 559 -62.78 -25.06 -28.36
N ASP A 560 -62.63 -26.10 -29.17
CA ASP A 560 -61.49 -26.48 -29.98
C ASP A 560 -61.60 -25.74 -31.32
N SER A 561 -60.47 -25.30 -31.89
CA SER A 561 -60.21 -25.28 -33.34
C SER A 561 -58.88 -24.60 -33.64
N GLY A 562 -57.91 -25.43 -34.04
CA GLY A 562 -56.73 -24.99 -34.78
C GLY A 562 -56.98 -24.85 -36.28
N ALA A 563 -56.05 -24.20 -36.97
CA ALA A 563 -55.71 -24.39 -38.39
C ALA A 563 -54.38 -23.65 -38.68
N THR A 564 -53.27 -24.38 -38.83
CA THR A 564 -52.52 -24.64 -40.09
C THR A 564 -51.81 -23.40 -40.69
N THR A 565 -50.50 -23.44 -40.96
CA THR A 565 -49.92 -24.10 -42.16
C THR A 565 -48.38 -24.12 -42.11
N ASP A 566 -47.81 -25.27 -42.53
CA ASP A 566 -46.66 -25.53 -43.43
C ASP A 566 -45.35 -24.70 -43.36
N ALA A 567 -44.15 -25.22 -43.65
CA ALA A 567 -43.56 -26.56 -43.87
C ALA A 567 -42.06 -26.36 -44.22
N THR A 568 -41.29 -27.47 -44.21
CA THR A 568 -39.88 -27.71 -44.63
C THR A 568 -38.82 -27.49 -43.54
N SER A 569 -38.25 -28.49 -42.84
CA SER A 569 -37.53 -29.75 -43.17
C SER A 569 -36.23 -29.53 -43.98
N THR A 570 -35.04 -29.71 -43.43
CA THR A 570 -34.36 -31.01 -43.18
C THR A 570 -33.07 -30.73 -42.37
N ASP A 571 -32.91 -31.32 -41.19
CA ASP A 571 -32.28 -32.63 -40.89
C ASP A 571 -30.75 -32.61 -40.80
N SER A 572 -30.26 -32.73 -39.56
CA SER A 572 -29.39 -33.81 -39.04
C SER A 572 -28.31 -33.22 -38.13
N ALA A 573 -28.35 -33.31 -36.81
CA ALA A 573 -28.61 -34.42 -35.88
C ALA A 573 -27.32 -34.89 -35.20
N GLY A 574 -27.47 -35.12 -33.90
CA GLY A 574 -26.59 -35.91 -33.05
C GLY A 574 -25.61 -35.03 -32.29
N GLY A 575 -25.96 -34.49 -31.12
CA GLY A 575 -26.57 -35.20 -29.99
C GLY A 575 -25.44 -35.60 -29.03
N SER A 576 -25.57 -35.54 -27.73
CA SER A 576 -26.74 -35.56 -26.87
C SER A 576 -26.19 -35.29 -25.46
N GLU A 577 -26.83 -34.38 -24.72
CA GLU A 577 -27.59 -34.72 -23.48
C GLU A 577 -26.65 -34.94 -22.28
N GLU A 578 -26.92 -34.55 -21.06
CA GLU A 578 -28.00 -33.89 -20.31
C GLU A 578 -27.36 -33.79 -18.89
N GLY A 579 -27.68 -32.89 -17.98
CA GLY A 579 -28.76 -31.94 -17.84
C GLY A 579 -28.68 -31.35 -16.43
N SER A 580 -29.23 -30.14 -16.28
CA SER A 580 -30.04 -29.63 -15.15
C SER A 580 -29.94 -30.37 -13.81
N GLY A 581 -29.71 -29.75 -12.65
CA GLY A 581 -30.13 -28.42 -12.22
C GLY A 581 -30.82 -28.54 -10.84
N CYS A 582 -30.66 -27.49 -10.03
CA CYS A 582 -31.49 -27.04 -8.91
C CYS A 582 -31.62 -27.86 -7.59
N SER A 583 -31.04 -27.25 -6.55
CA SER A 583 -31.71 -26.76 -5.31
C SER A 583 -31.84 -27.65 -4.05
N CYS A 584 -31.40 -27.03 -2.95
CA CYS A 584 -31.96 -26.99 -1.59
C CYS A 584 -31.84 -28.18 -0.60
N SER A 585 -31.16 -27.89 0.51
CA SER A 585 -31.57 -28.08 1.93
C SER A 585 -30.80 -29.07 2.83
N THR A 586 -30.31 -28.49 3.94
CA THR A 586 -30.25 -28.96 5.34
C THR A 586 -29.33 -30.10 5.82
N ARG A 587 -28.44 -29.68 6.74
CA ARG A 587 -28.07 -30.22 8.08
C ARG A 587 -27.50 -31.65 8.25
N ASP A 588 -26.36 -31.62 8.96
CA ASP A 588 -25.81 -32.54 9.98
C ASP A 588 -25.70 -34.04 9.66
N SER A 589 -24.44 -34.52 9.71
CA SER A 589 -23.96 -35.67 10.49
C SER A 589 -22.50 -36.00 10.12
N GLY A 590 -21.54 -35.89 11.04
CA GLY A 590 -20.29 -36.69 10.98
C GLY A 590 -20.57 -38.17 11.32
N PRO A 591 -19.58 -39.08 11.52
CA PRO A 591 -18.10 -39.05 11.39
C PRO A 591 -17.65 -40.29 10.50
N PRO A 592 -16.48 -40.98 10.63
CA PRO A 592 -15.26 -40.76 11.42
C PRO A 592 -13.89 -40.95 10.72
N LEU A 593 -12.88 -40.49 11.48
CA LEU A 593 -11.47 -40.85 11.50
C LEU A 593 -11.11 -42.27 11.03
N SER A 594 -10.07 -42.36 10.21
CA SER A 594 -9.28 -43.58 10.03
C SER A 594 -7.80 -43.31 10.28
N VAL A 595 -7.26 -44.17 11.13
CA VAL A 595 -5.93 -44.22 11.71
C VAL A 595 -4.98 -44.92 10.74
N GLY A 596 -3.84 -44.30 10.43
CA GLY A 596 -2.72 -44.93 9.71
C GLY A 596 -1.46 -44.96 10.57
N LEU A 597 -1.24 -46.06 11.30
CA LEU A 597 0.06 -46.42 11.86
C LEU A 597 1.00 -46.89 10.74
N LEU A 598 2.25 -46.41 10.70
CA LEU A 598 3.36 -47.21 10.20
C LEU A 598 4.63 -47.01 11.05
N SER A 599 5.31 -48.13 11.27
CA SER A 599 6.19 -48.41 12.40
C SER A 599 7.68 -48.16 12.12
N LEU A 600 8.34 -47.73 13.19
CA LEU A 600 9.77 -47.86 13.56
C LEU A 600 10.58 -48.97 12.87
N VAL A 601 11.76 -48.59 12.35
CA VAL A 601 12.95 -49.45 12.24
C VAL A 601 14.12 -48.78 12.95
N LEU A 602 14.51 -49.33 14.09
CA LEU A 602 15.70 -49.00 14.87
C LEU A 602 16.89 -49.83 14.40
N LEU A 603 17.99 -49.18 14.02
CA LEU A 603 19.31 -49.82 13.83
C LEU A 603 20.33 -49.11 14.72
N GLY A 604 20.63 -49.74 15.85
CA GLY A 604 21.68 -49.31 16.77
C GLY A 604 23.06 -49.73 16.29
N LEU A 605 24.01 -48.78 16.25
CA LEU A 605 25.43 -49.05 16.12
C LEU A 605 26.18 -48.60 17.38
N ARG A 606 26.70 -49.62 18.08
CA ARG A 606 27.52 -49.56 19.29
C ARG A 606 28.91 -48.98 18.97
N ARG A 607 29.29 -47.92 19.70
CA ARG A 607 30.68 -47.46 19.86
C ARG A 607 31.55 -48.54 20.52
N ARG A 608 32.74 -48.80 19.95
CA ARG A 608 33.86 -49.46 20.62
C ARG A 608 35.05 -48.50 20.65
N ARG A 609 35.55 -48.22 21.85
CA ARG A 609 36.84 -47.59 22.14
C ARG A 609 37.99 -48.53 21.73
N SER A 610 39.07 -47.99 21.17
CA SER A 610 40.42 -48.50 21.40
C SER A 610 41.38 -47.37 21.73
N ARG A 611 42.04 -47.51 22.87
CA ARG A 611 43.38 -46.96 23.13
C ARG A 611 44.39 -47.87 22.43
N GLY A 612 45.45 -47.30 21.88
CA GLY A 612 46.56 -47.99 21.23
C GLY A 612 47.23 -47.04 20.27
#